data_AF-A0AAW3F4P0-F1
#
_entry.id   AF-A0AAW3F4P0-F1
#
_cell.length_a   1.000
_cell.length_b   1.000
_cell.length_c   1.000
_cell.angle_alpha   90.00
_cell.angle_beta   90.00
_cell.angle_gamma   90.00
#
_symmetry.space_group_name_H-M   'P 1'
#
loop_
_entity.id
_entity.type
_entity.pdbx_description
1 polymer ?
#
loop_
_entity_poly.entity_id
_entity_poly.type
_entity_poly.pdbx_seq_one_letter_code
_entity_poly.pdbx_strand_id
1 'polypeptide(L)' 'MTDIYLISCVAAKLDRASHTRDLYQSPWFKKARAFVERHSGDWYILSAKHGLTPPAAVIGKHSTSTVA' A
#
# COMPACT_ATOMS: atom_id res chain seq x y z
N MET A 1 -14.51 19.27 0.28
CA MET A 1 -13.70 18.61 -0.76
C MET A 1 -12.63 17.84 -0.02
N THR A 2 -12.57 16.52 -0.19
CA THR A 2 -11.67 15.66 0.58
C THR A 2 -10.42 15.40 -0.25
N ASP A 3 -9.24 15.57 0.34
CA ASP A 3 -7.98 15.26 -0.34
C ASP A 3 -7.83 13.76 -0.55
N ILE A 4 -7.25 13.36 -1.68
CA ILE A 4 -6.89 11.99 -1.99
C ILE A 4 -5.39 11.89 -2.22
N TYR A 5 -4.72 11.02 -1.48
CA TYR A 5 -3.29 10.78 -1.59
C TYR A 5 -2.99 9.47 -2.32
N LEU A 6 -2.06 9.53 -3.28
CA LEU A 6 -1.62 8.36 -4.04
C LEU A 6 -0.13 8.13 -3.78
N ILE A 7 0.19 6.96 -3.23
CA ILE A 7 1.57 6.55 -2.97
C ILE A 7 1.97 5.48 -3.99
N SER A 8 3.06 5.70 -4.73
CA SER A 8 3.57 4.68 -5.63
C SER A 8 4.09 3.45 -4.88
N CYS A 9 3.87 2.27 -5.45
CA CYS A 9 4.43 1.04 -4.91
C CYS A 9 5.97 0.99 -5.05
N VAL A 10 6.60 0.07 -4.31
CA VAL A 10 8.06 -0.15 -4.39
C VAL A 10 8.39 -1.63 -4.53
N ALA A 11 9.60 -1.92 -5.01
CA ALA A 11 10.07 -3.30 -5.18
C ALA A 11 10.26 -4.03 -3.84
N ALA A 12 10.75 -3.32 -2.81
CA ALA A 12 11.00 -3.89 -1.49
C ALA A 12 9.69 -4.22 -0.77
N LYS A 13 9.42 -5.52 -0.58
CA LYS A 13 8.19 -6.05 0.00
C LYS A 13 8.48 -7.08 1.09
N LEU A 14 7.54 -7.27 2.01
CA LEU A 14 7.55 -8.40 2.94
C LEU A 14 7.41 -9.73 2.17
N ASP A 15 8.03 -10.78 2.73
CA ASP A 15 8.01 -12.11 2.16
C ASP A 15 6.71 -12.92 2.46
N ARG A 16 5.72 -12.25 3.06
CA ARG A 16 4.44 -12.82 3.51
C ARG A 16 3.28 -11.92 3.10
N ALA A 17 2.07 -12.47 3.11
CA ALA A 17 0.85 -11.67 3.00
C ALA A 17 0.76 -10.68 4.16
N SER A 18 0.38 -9.45 3.86
CA SER A 18 0.22 -8.38 4.84
C SER A 18 -0.72 -7.32 4.28
N HIS A 19 -1.23 -6.45 5.13
CA HIS A 19 -1.87 -5.22 4.67
C HIS A 19 -0.93 -4.45 3.74
N THR A 20 -1.48 -3.85 2.70
CA THR A 20 -0.72 -3.17 1.64
C THR A 20 0.14 -2.05 2.22
N ARG A 21 -0.35 -1.34 3.24
CA ARG A 21 0.40 -0.31 3.99
C ARG A 21 1.64 -0.84 4.73
N ASP A 22 1.67 -2.13 5.04
CA ASP A 22 2.72 -2.81 5.81
C ASP A 22 3.59 -3.70 4.91
N LEU A 23 3.11 -4.02 3.70
CA LEU A 23 3.81 -4.87 2.76
C LEU A 23 5.09 -4.20 2.25
N TYR A 24 5.03 -2.92 1.88
CA TYR A 24 6.12 -2.21 1.24
C TYR A 24 7.10 -1.64 2.27
N GLN A 25 8.40 -1.92 2.10
CA GLN A 25 9.40 -1.75 3.16
C GLN A 25 10.50 -0.73 2.87
N SER A 26 10.45 -0.03 1.73
CA SER A 26 11.48 0.97 1.42
C SER A 26 11.41 2.17 2.39
N PRO A 27 12.55 2.84 2.67
CA PRO A 27 12.55 4.05 3.50
C PRO A 27 11.65 5.16 2.94
N TRP A 28 11.58 5.29 1.61
CA TRP A 28 10.70 6.24 0.94
C TRP A 28 9.22 5.94 1.21
N PHE A 29 8.81 4.67 1.07
CA PHE A 29 7.41 4.29 1.27
C PHE A 29 6.98 4.52 2.73
N LYS A 30 7.84 4.19 3.70
CA LYS A 30 7.58 4.45 5.12
C LYS A 30 7.39 5.93 5.41
N LYS A 31 8.21 6.81 4.81
CA LYS A 31 8.06 8.27 4.95
C LYS A 31 6.78 8.78 4.28
N ALA A 32 6.47 8.32 3.07
CA ALA A 32 5.25 8.71 2.35
C ALA A 32 3.99 8.26 3.13
N ARG A 33 3.98 7.03 3.65
CA ARG A 33 2.92 6.54 4.53
C ARG A 33 2.76 7.42 5.77
N ALA A 34 3.85 7.70 6.47
CA ALA A 34 3.81 8.54 7.67
C ALA A 34 3.33 9.97 7.38
N PHE A 35 3.56 10.49 6.16
CA PHE A 35 3.05 11.77 5.71
C PHE A 35 1.53 11.74 5.52
N VAL A 36 1.00 10.77 4.76
CA VAL A 36 -0.45 10.70 4.49
C VAL A 36 -1.26 10.29 5.72
N GLU A 37 -0.73 9.45 6.61
CA GLU A 37 -1.41 9.06 7.87
C GLU A 37 -1.55 10.24 8.85
N ARG A 38 -0.81 11.34 8.64
CA ARG A 38 -0.96 12.59 9.42
C ARG A 38 -1.98 13.54 8.80
N HIS A 39 -2.59 13.19 7.68
CA HIS A 39 -3.53 14.02 6.95
C HIS A 39 -4.92 13.38 6.92
N SER A 40 -5.95 14.23 6.88
CA SER A 40 -7.35 13.83 7.03
C SER A 40 -8.01 13.40 5.71
N GLY A 41 -7.24 12.82 4.78
CA GLY A 41 -7.71 12.43 3.45
C GLY A 41 -7.58 10.92 3.18
N ASP A 42 -8.36 10.45 2.21
CA ASP A 42 -8.26 9.06 1.76
C ASP A 42 -6.92 8.84 1.07
N TRP A 43 -6.36 7.64 1.23
CA TRP A 43 -5.10 7.33 0.56
C TRP A 43 -5.07 5.91 0.03
N TYR A 44 -4.32 5.75 -1.06
CA TYR A 44 -4.23 4.50 -1.79
C TYR A 44 -2.80 4.27 -2.26
N ILE A 45 -2.49 3.00 -2.51
CA ILE A 45 -1.21 2.58 -3.06
C ILE A 45 -1.40 2.25 -4.54
N LEU A 46 -0.62 2.90 -5.40
CA LEU A 46 -0.58 2.63 -6.84
C LEU A 46 0.44 1.53 -7.13
N SER A 47 -0.06 0.31 -7.35
CA SER A 47 0.68 -0.90 -7.63
C SER A 47 0.63 -1.27 -9.11
N ALA A 48 1.79 -1.46 -9.74
CA ALA A 48 1.84 -1.90 -11.13
C ALA A 48 1.12 -3.24 -11.38
N LYS A 49 1.08 -4.11 -10.36
CA LYS A 49 0.43 -5.43 -10.44
C LYS A 49 -1.03 -5.42 -10.02
N HIS A 50 -1.36 -4.62 -9.00
CA HIS A 50 -2.68 -4.66 -8.35
C HIS A 50 -3.53 -3.41 -8.64
N GLY A 51 -3.05 -2.49 -9.48
CA GLY A 51 -3.71 -1.23 -9.77
C GLY A 51 -3.74 -0.34 -8.53
N LEU A 52 -4.91 0.21 -8.22
CA LEU A 52 -5.12 1.04 -7.03
C LEU A 52 -5.55 0.17 -5.85
N THR A 53 -4.81 0.19 -4.75
CA THR A 53 -5.05 -0.70 -3.62
C THR A 53 -5.23 0.10 -2.31
N PRO A 54 -6.29 -0.14 -1.53
CA PRO A 54 -6.48 0.53 -0.25
C PRO A 54 -5.47 0.00 0.79
N PRO A 55 -5.11 0.81 1.80
CA PRO A 55 -4.07 0.45 2.78
C PRO A 55 -4.40 -0.82 3.58
N ALA A 56 -5.69 -1.09 3.80
CA ALA A 56 -6.18 -2.26 4.52
C ALA A 56 -6.23 -3.54 3.69
N ALA A 57 -6.14 -3.48 2.35
CA ALA A 57 -6.17 -4.69 1.54
C ALA A 57 -4.97 -5.58 1.84
N VAL A 58 -5.22 -6.88 2.00
CA VAL A 58 -4.17 -7.87 2.26
C VAL A 58 -3.68 -8.42 0.93
N ILE A 59 -2.39 -8.26 0.66
CA ILE A 59 -1.73 -8.79 -0.54
C ILE A 59 -0.44 -9.51 -0.16
N GLY A 60 -0.11 -10.57 -0.89
CA GLY A 60 1.14 -11.33 -0.75
C GLY A 60 2.16 -10.98 -1.85
N LYS A 61 3.43 -11.34 -1.62
CA LYS A 61 4.48 -11.21 -2.65
C LYS A 61 4.12 -11.97 -3.94
N HIS A 62 3.54 -13.17 -3.75
CA HIS A 62 3.02 -14.02 -4.80
C HIS A 62 1.50 -13.95 -4.76
N SER A 63 0.88 -13.85 -5.94
CA SER A 63 -0.57 -13.74 -6.09
C SER A 63 -1.21 -15.07 -5.70
N THR A 64 -1.54 -15.24 -4.42
CA THR A 64 -2.52 -16.22 -4.00
C THR A 64 -3.77 -15.43 -3.67
N SER A 65 -4.60 -15.21 -4.70
CA SER A 65 -6.00 -14.89 -4.47
C SER A 65 -6.64 -16.15 -3.88
N THR A 66 -6.59 -16.30 -2.57
CA THR A 66 -7.54 -17.15 -1.86
C THR A 66 -8.73 -16.26 -1.54
N VAL A 67 -9.66 -16.20 -2.48
CA VAL A 67 -11.03 -15.77 -2.23
C VAL A 67 -11.73 -16.95 -1.57
N ALA A 68 -12.27 -16.74 -0.38
CA ALA A 68 -13.26 -17.61 0.22
C ALA A 68 -14.62 -17.43 -0.46
#